data_AF-A0A1M7DHI8-F1
#
_entry.id   AF-A0A1M7DHI8-F1
#
_cell.length_a   1.000
_cell.length_b   1.000
_cell.length_c   1.000
_cell.angle_alpha   90.00
_cell.angle_beta   90.00
_cell.angle_gamma   90.00
#
_symmetry.space_group_name_H-M   'P 1'
#
loop_
_entity.id
_entity.type
_entity.pdbx_description
1 polymer ?
#
loop_
_entity_poly.entity_id
_entity_poly.type
_entity_poly.pdbx_seq_one_letter_code
_entity_poly.pdbx_strand_id
1 'polypeptide(L)'
;MESNITDKKSTISKLAGRMFRLCICFIMMMVYTIQPLPAIAAENTPGNGSQAADSTAGTGNQKGGELHGFYPSNGAFSDKMQQYIDNLDSVSFAWSRIDGGDSGNLNTVKGKNGNYGFYYPQDYLQPIEYAKSKGKSIQLSVYMDGSDSMKLLPDANEQSAMVQAVMNAMQADITQGEGIYYDGVVIDFEGLRNKDGNQISTYFNQFLAKLKTQLDSIGKKLYVAVNPSLYYDGYDYSAILDAADRVIIMAHDYEPSEKLKKSQVEQYTGYDALEPINSLAPVPKLRQALEEMRQGAADASQLSKVWLQISFDTAQWQFDAANAQSWKTLPAGTLSRQGRVSPLYKAVKARVDNTDGYGQNITYGYNNELQSPYIQYYNTSDKSWNVMIYEDSTSISAKIELAKAYGLGGISLWSLANLPDYNDSTGLKFHLNGWNTIISEMSSYDTQPPESSKYVSFSDKAVEKAVREKLGKASGKLSLSEIQSIYRLKLPQGVKSLKDISRLTNLEYLDAGQLGIKDITALKSLTKLRVLYLQRNSISDISPLKKLTKLEVLSLNGNQIVSVNPLSSLKNLQKLYLRENKIKSITALKKLVNLKELYLKGNIISNYSPVKAVYSKTGFTCDFVIK
;
A
#
# COMPACT_ATOMS: atom_id res chain seq x y z
N MET A 1 33.05 38.26 -46.84
CA MET A 1 32.24 37.32 -46.03
C MET A 1 33.17 36.48 -45.13
N GLU A 2 33.97 37.03 -44.22
CA GLU A 2 33.71 38.12 -43.25
C GLU A 2 32.50 37.87 -42.36
N SER A 3 32.52 38.09 -41.03
CA SER A 3 33.54 37.95 -39.96
C SER A 3 32.98 38.63 -38.70
N ASN A 4 33.60 38.40 -37.54
CA ASN A 4 33.56 39.29 -36.37
C ASN A 4 32.18 39.49 -35.67
N ILE A 5 32.07 40.23 -34.56
CA ILE A 5 32.66 40.08 -33.20
C ILE A 5 31.86 41.02 -32.24
N THR A 6 31.98 40.80 -30.93
CA THR A 6 31.40 41.54 -29.78
C THR A 6 31.00 43.04 -29.91
N ASP A 7 29.88 43.44 -29.28
CA ASP A 7 29.81 44.30 -28.05
C ASP A 7 28.32 44.53 -27.62
N LYS A 8 27.88 44.68 -26.34
CA LYS A 8 28.15 45.51 -25.14
C LYS A 8 27.34 46.83 -25.00
N LYS A 9 26.78 46.99 -23.78
CA LYS A 9 26.65 48.21 -22.92
C LYS A 9 25.46 49.23 -23.04
N SER A 10 24.95 49.57 -21.83
CA SER A 10 24.32 50.85 -21.36
C SER A 10 22.97 51.28 -21.99
N THR A 11 22.09 52.10 -21.38
CA THR A 11 22.15 53.16 -20.33
C THR A 11 20.83 53.11 -19.50
N ILE A 12 20.64 53.37 -18.18
CA ILE A 12 21.25 54.17 -17.08
C ILE A 12 20.52 55.52 -16.78
N SER A 13 20.52 55.96 -15.49
CA SER A 13 19.85 57.15 -14.87
C SER A 13 18.31 57.09 -14.71
N LYS A 14 17.62 57.46 -13.60
CA LYS A 14 17.75 58.53 -12.54
C LYS A 14 17.33 59.94 -13.05
N LEU A 15 16.66 60.87 -12.34
CA LEU A 15 16.05 61.05 -10.98
C LEU A 15 15.01 62.25 -11.09
N ALA A 16 14.29 62.89 -10.13
CA ALA A 16 14.11 62.91 -8.65
C ALA A 16 12.77 63.64 -8.26
N GLY A 17 12.47 63.81 -6.94
CA GLY A 17 11.44 64.75 -6.39
C GLY A 17 10.08 64.10 -6.03
N ARG A 18 9.50 64.10 -4.80
CA ARG A 18 9.74 64.81 -3.50
C ARG A 18 9.35 66.31 -3.53
N MET A 19 8.57 66.92 -2.61
CA MET A 19 8.16 66.59 -1.20
C MET A 19 6.80 67.21 -0.74
N PHE A 20 6.25 66.69 0.39
CA PHE A 20 5.47 67.41 1.46
C PHE A 20 4.02 67.90 1.16
N ARG A 21 3.09 68.09 2.15
CA ARG A 21 3.10 67.84 3.62
C ARG A 21 1.69 67.59 4.23
N LEU A 22 1.67 66.89 5.38
CA LEU A 22 0.74 66.85 6.53
C LEU A 22 -0.68 67.47 6.49
N CYS A 23 -1.63 66.73 7.10
CA CYS A 23 -2.42 67.23 8.25
C CYS A 23 -2.83 66.07 9.19
N ILE A 24 -3.27 66.38 10.43
CA ILE A 24 -3.50 65.41 11.54
C ILE A 24 -4.88 65.61 12.15
N CYS A 25 -5.57 64.53 12.55
CA CYS A 25 -6.61 64.52 13.57
C CYS A 25 -6.61 63.20 14.37
N PHE A 26 -7.16 63.21 15.59
CA PHE A 26 -7.14 62.13 16.59
C PHE A 26 -8.57 61.70 16.98
N ILE A 27 -8.69 60.71 17.89
CA ILE A 27 -9.89 60.09 18.55
C ILE A 27 -10.10 58.64 18.06
N MET A 28 -9.77 57.60 18.84
CA MET A 28 -10.53 56.97 19.96
C MET A 28 -11.87 56.34 19.53
N MET A 29 -12.29 55.15 19.95
CA MET A 29 -11.72 54.14 20.87
C MET A 29 -12.41 52.77 20.61
N MET A 30 -11.79 51.62 20.98
CA MET A 30 -12.42 50.33 21.41
C MET A 30 -13.73 49.82 20.74
N VAL A 31 -13.89 48.59 20.23
CA VAL A 31 -13.09 47.35 20.07
C VAL A 31 -13.71 46.57 18.87
N TYR A 32 -13.50 45.29 18.50
CA TYR A 32 -12.87 44.10 19.11
C TYR A 32 -12.19 43.22 18.01
N THR A 33 -11.88 41.97 18.36
CA THR A 33 -11.19 40.93 17.58
C THR A 33 -11.98 40.30 16.43
N ILE A 34 -11.33 40.15 15.26
CA ILE A 34 -11.14 38.86 14.56
C ILE A 34 -9.75 38.93 13.89
N GLN A 35 -8.91 37.91 14.08
CA GLN A 35 -7.64 37.75 13.34
C GLN A 35 -7.81 36.77 12.16
N PRO A 36 -7.33 37.10 10.95
CA PRO A 36 -6.98 36.10 9.95
C PRO A 36 -5.56 35.55 10.22
N LEU A 37 -5.34 34.25 9.97
CA LEU A 37 -4.02 33.61 10.04
C LEU A 37 -3.18 33.93 8.78
N PRO A 38 -1.95 34.46 8.92
CA PRO A 38 -0.91 34.38 7.90
C PRO A 38 -0.07 33.09 8.06
N ALA A 39 0.93 32.89 7.19
CA ALA A 39 1.80 31.72 7.18
C ALA A 39 3.30 32.12 7.06
N ILE A 40 4.18 31.11 6.98
CA ILE A 40 5.60 31.13 6.52
C ILE A 40 6.68 31.41 7.61
N ALA A 41 7.87 30.82 7.35
CA ALA A 41 9.22 31.10 7.87
C ALA A 41 9.77 30.32 9.09
N ALA A 42 10.53 29.26 8.78
CA ALA A 42 12.00 29.17 8.89
C ALA A 42 12.76 29.32 10.25
N GLU A 43 13.73 28.42 10.39
CA GLU A 43 15.08 28.53 11.00
C GLU A 43 15.30 29.23 12.35
N ASN A 44 16.01 28.52 13.24
CA ASN A 44 17.15 29.06 13.99
C ASN A 44 18.08 27.90 14.42
N THR A 45 19.37 28.04 14.14
CA THR A 45 20.45 27.26 14.79
C THR A 45 20.99 28.03 16.00
N PRO A 46 21.70 27.35 16.93
CA PRO A 46 22.91 28.00 17.43
C PRO A 46 24.08 27.05 17.75
N GLY A 47 25.29 27.60 17.61
CA GLY A 47 26.32 27.50 18.65
C GLY A 47 27.17 26.22 18.71
N ASN A 48 28.39 26.29 18.17
CA ASN A 48 29.40 25.24 18.30
C ASN A 48 30.13 25.32 19.67
N GLY A 49 30.59 24.19 20.19
CA GLY A 49 31.42 24.11 21.41
C GLY A 49 31.99 22.70 21.59
N SER A 50 33.31 22.59 21.74
CA SER A 50 34.03 21.31 21.67
C SER A 50 34.79 20.95 22.94
N GLN A 51 34.74 19.66 23.32
CA GLN A 51 35.82 18.94 23.99
C GLN A 51 35.58 17.42 23.84
N ALA A 52 36.59 16.61 24.15
CA ALA A 52 36.63 15.18 23.78
C ALA A 52 36.72 14.26 25.01
N ALA A 53 36.24 13.03 24.82
CA ALA A 53 36.52 11.80 25.58
C ALA A 53 36.41 11.83 27.12
N ASP A 54 35.45 11.06 27.65
CA ASP A 54 35.83 9.77 28.26
C ASP A 54 34.69 8.75 28.11
N SER A 55 34.98 7.51 28.46
CA SER A 55 34.15 6.32 28.40
C SER A 55 33.36 6.07 29.70
N THR A 56 32.18 5.49 29.58
CA THR A 56 31.62 4.59 30.60
C THR A 56 30.47 3.79 29.99
N ALA A 57 30.40 2.48 30.27
CA ALA A 57 29.28 1.63 29.88
C ALA A 57 28.14 1.73 30.91
N GLY A 58 26.87 1.57 30.52
CA GLY A 58 25.81 1.53 31.54
C GLY A 58 24.33 1.61 31.13
N THR A 59 23.97 1.83 29.85
CA THR A 59 22.57 1.71 29.40
C THR A 59 22.48 0.78 28.21
N GLY A 60 21.83 -0.36 28.38
CA GLY A 60 21.54 -1.26 27.26
C GLY A 60 20.55 -0.59 26.32
N ASN A 61 20.95 -0.35 25.07
CA ASN A 61 20.01 0.02 24.02
C ASN A 61 18.92 -1.05 23.95
N GLN A 62 17.66 -0.67 24.13
CA GLN A 62 16.56 -1.52 23.69
C GLN A 62 16.74 -1.69 22.18
N LYS A 63 16.95 -2.94 21.75
CA LYS A 63 17.32 -3.24 20.37
C LYS A 63 16.06 -3.10 19.51
N GLY A 64 15.99 -2.00 18.76
CA GLY A 64 14.93 -1.74 17.80
C GLY A 64 14.70 -2.93 16.86
N GLY A 65 13.44 -3.11 16.46
CA GLY A 65 13.04 -4.14 15.49
C GLY A 65 13.97 -4.20 14.28
N GLU A 66 14.31 -5.42 13.87
CA GLU A 66 15.49 -5.67 13.03
C GLU A 66 15.18 -5.43 11.55
N LEU A 67 16.15 -4.88 10.81
CA LEU A 67 16.02 -4.68 9.36
C LEU A 67 16.84 -5.72 8.59
N HIS A 68 16.14 -6.56 7.83
CA HIS A 68 16.71 -7.63 7.01
C HIS A 68 16.57 -7.33 5.51
N GLY A 69 17.53 -7.75 4.69
CA GLY A 69 17.45 -7.59 3.24
C GLY A 69 17.96 -8.80 2.46
N PHE A 70 17.24 -9.19 1.40
CA PHE A 70 17.69 -10.18 0.45
C PHE A 70 18.57 -9.55 -0.63
N TYR A 71 19.79 -10.05 -0.77
CA TYR A 71 20.72 -9.72 -1.85
C TYR A 71 20.50 -10.73 -3.01
N PRO A 72 20.06 -10.30 -4.21
CA PRO A 72 19.68 -11.19 -5.31
C PRO A 72 20.87 -11.62 -6.19
N SER A 73 20.78 -12.75 -6.89
CA SER A 73 21.86 -13.36 -7.71
C SER A 73 22.36 -12.51 -8.88
N ASN A 74 21.62 -11.47 -9.23
CA ASN A 74 21.86 -10.57 -10.36
C ASN A 74 22.19 -9.13 -9.92
N GLY A 75 22.32 -8.88 -8.61
CA GLY A 75 22.66 -7.57 -8.06
C GLY A 75 24.16 -7.30 -8.10
N ALA A 76 24.64 -6.53 -9.08
CA ALA A 76 26.05 -6.12 -9.15
C ALA A 76 26.49 -5.35 -7.89
N PHE A 77 27.62 -5.73 -7.30
CA PHE A 77 28.15 -5.05 -6.13
C PHE A 77 28.56 -3.61 -6.46
N SER A 78 28.20 -2.67 -5.59
CA SER A 78 28.29 -1.23 -5.85
C SER A 78 28.17 -0.41 -4.57
N ASP A 79 28.63 0.85 -4.60
CA ASP A 79 28.49 1.82 -3.51
C ASP A 79 27.05 1.95 -3.00
N LYS A 80 26.06 1.68 -3.86
CA LYS A 80 24.65 1.71 -3.47
C LYS A 80 24.22 0.47 -2.68
N MET A 81 24.68 -0.71 -3.09
CA MET A 81 24.50 -1.95 -2.31
C MET A 81 25.25 -1.88 -0.98
N GLN A 82 26.45 -1.29 -0.96
CA GLN A 82 27.20 -0.98 0.24
C GLN A 82 26.39 -0.09 1.21
N GLN A 83 25.83 1.02 0.72
CA GLN A 83 24.97 1.90 1.53
C GLN A 83 23.75 1.14 2.09
N TYR A 84 23.14 0.23 1.33
CA TYR A 84 22.05 -0.60 1.82
C TYR A 84 22.53 -1.53 2.94
N ILE A 85 23.58 -2.32 2.71
CA ILE A 85 24.15 -3.27 3.69
C ILE A 85 24.51 -2.57 5.01
N ASP A 86 25.07 -1.36 4.96
CA ASP A 86 25.44 -0.58 6.15
C ASP A 86 24.27 -0.32 7.11
N ASN A 87 23.04 -0.25 6.60
CA ASN A 87 21.83 0.04 7.39
C ASN A 87 21.01 -1.21 7.78
N LEU A 88 21.40 -2.41 7.33
CA LEU A 88 20.73 -3.66 7.71
C LEU A 88 21.30 -4.21 9.03
N ASP A 89 20.54 -5.03 9.75
CA ASP A 89 21.05 -5.93 10.81
C ASP A 89 21.63 -7.22 10.19
N SER A 90 21.01 -7.71 9.12
CA SER A 90 21.31 -8.99 8.51
C SER A 90 21.00 -9.02 7.01
N VAL A 91 21.73 -9.86 6.29
CA VAL A 91 21.64 -10.01 4.83
C VAL A 91 21.48 -11.48 4.47
N SER A 92 20.50 -11.81 3.63
CA SER A 92 20.36 -13.15 3.06
C SER A 92 20.72 -13.16 1.59
N PHE A 93 21.66 -14.01 1.21
CA PHE A 93 22.14 -14.13 -0.16
C PHE A 93 21.28 -15.16 -0.90
N ALA A 94 20.48 -14.71 -1.86
CA ALA A 94 19.43 -15.48 -2.54
C ALA A 94 19.97 -16.47 -3.58
N TRP A 95 21.04 -17.20 -3.25
CA TRP A 95 22.06 -17.64 -4.21
C TRP A 95 22.21 -19.17 -4.33
N SER A 96 21.28 -19.94 -3.75
CA SER A 96 21.27 -21.40 -3.90
C SER A 96 19.86 -21.97 -4.00
N ARG A 97 19.75 -23.14 -4.62
CA ARG A 97 18.51 -23.94 -4.70
C ARG A 97 18.79 -25.41 -4.44
N ILE A 98 17.77 -26.13 -3.98
CA ILE A 98 17.71 -27.60 -4.06
C ILE A 98 16.88 -27.96 -5.31
N ASP A 99 17.31 -28.99 -6.03
CA ASP A 99 16.66 -29.50 -7.23
C ASP A 99 16.13 -30.92 -7.00
N GLY A 100 14.91 -31.20 -7.47
CA GLY A 100 14.19 -32.48 -7.29
C GLY A 100 14.76 -33.69 -8.03
N GLY A 101 16.04 -33.64 -8.40
CA GLY A 101 16.85 -34.75 -8.91
C GLY A 101 18.29 -34.77 -8.36
N ASP A 102 18.63 -33.86 -7.44
CA ASP A 102 19.91 -33.79 -6.72
C ASP A 102 19.70 -33.10 -5.36
N SER A 103 19.10 -33.85 -4.42
CA SER A 103 18.76 -33.37 -3.07
C SER A 103 19.97 -33.19 -2.14
N GLY A 104 21.07 -33.89 -2.44
CA GLY A 104 22.30 -33.92 -1.64
C GLY A 104 23.24 -32.74 -1.90
N ASN A 105 22.93 -31.87 -2.87
CA ASN A 105 23.74 -30.72 -3.23
C ASN A 105 22.91 -29.43 -3.26
N LEU A 106 23.53 -28.32 -2.85
CA LEU A 106 22.98 -26.99 -3.12
C LEU A 106 23.47 -26.54 -4.50
N ASN A 107 22.57 -26.45 -5.47
CA ASN A 107 22.90 -25.90 -6.78
C ASN A 107 23.07 -24.38 -6.67
N THR A 108 24.31 -23.94 -6.85
CA THR A 108 24.76 -22.54 -6.82
C THR A 108 25.27 -22.06 -8.18
N VAL A 109 25.02 -22.81 -9.27
CA VAL A 109 25.72 -22.63 -10.56
C VAL A 109 24.79 -22.49 -11.76
N LYS A 110 23.62 -23.16 -11.80
CA LYS A 110 22.75 -23.18 -13.00
C LYS A 110 21.27 -23.16 -12.71
N GLY A 111 20.53 -22.31 -13.43
CA GLY A 111 19.08 -22.24 -13.38
C GLY A 111 18.36 -23.42 -14.04
N LYS A 112 17.47 -24.10 -13.29
CA LYS A 112 16.41 -24.94 -13.86
C LYS A 112 15.60 -24.12 -14.86
N ASN A 113 15.41 -24.65 -16.07
CA ASN A 113 14.73 -24.00 -17.21
C ASN A 113 15.27 -22.61 -17.60
N GLY A 114 16.50 -22.26 -17.24
CA GLY A 114 17.08 -20.93 -17.52
C GLY A 114 16.58 -19.82 -16.59
N ASN A 115 16.11 -20.13 -15.38
CA ASN A 115 15.87 -19.13 -14.34
C ASN A 115 17.21 -18.71 -13.67
N TYR A 116 17.62 -17.46 -13.87
CA TYR A 116 18.90 -16.94 -13.36
C TYR A 116 18.84 -16.40 -11.90
N GLY A 117 17.74 -16.63 -11.17
CA GLY A 117 17.49 -16.05 -9.84
C GLY A 117 18.24 -16.65 -8.63
N PHE A 118 18.84 -17.84 -8.75
CA PHE A 118 19.33 -18.63 -7.61
C PHE A 118 20.69 -19.30 -7.89
N TYR A 119 21.76 -18.51 -7.90
CA TYR A 119 23.15 -18.98 -8.02
C TYR A 119 24.13 -17.96 -7.41
N TYR A 120 25.42 -18.32 -7.28
CA TYR A 120 26.49 -17.37 -6.99
C TYR A 120 26.84 -16.51 -8.23
N PRO A 121 26.75 -15.16 -8.17
CA PRO A 121 27.27 -14.31 -9.23
C PRO A 121 28.80 -14.36 -9.34
N GLN A 122 29.36 -13.72 -10.36
CA GLN A 122 30.81 -13.74 -10.61
C GLN A 122 31.61 -12.96 -9.54
N ASP A 123 30.99 -11.97 -8.89
CA ASP A 123 31.53 -11.09 -7.85
C ASP A 123 31.06 -11.49 -6.43
N TYR A 124 30.50 -12.69 -6.24
CA TYR A 124 29.71 -13.07 -5.05
C TYR A 124 30.40 -12.89 -3.69
N LEU A 125 31.72 -13.03 -3.62
CA LEU A 125 32.47 -12.87 -2.37
C LEU A 125 32.48 -11.41 -1.88
N GLN A 126 32.52 -10.42 -2.78
CA GLN A 126 32.66 -9.00 -2.40
C GLN A 126 31.56 -8.46 -1.47
N PRO A 127 30.25 -8.66 -1.74
CA PRO A 127 29.22 -8.25 -0.79
C PRO A 127 29.15 -9.11 0.48
N ILE A 128 29.66 -10.36 0.45
CA ILE A 128 29.75 -11.25 1.63
C ILE A 128 30.84 -10.75 2.58
N GLU A 129 32.06 -10.54 2.06
CA GLU A 129 33.19 -9.91 2.74
C GLU A 129 32.79 -8.54 3.31
N TYR A 130 32.14 -7.71 2.49
CA TYR A 130 31.68 -6.39 2.92
C TYR A 130 30.68 -6.46 4.08
N ALA A 131 29.65 -7.30 3.97
CA ALA A 131 28.66 -7.48 5.03
C ALA A 131 29.31 -7.96 6.35
N LYS A 132 30.26 -8.90 6.28
CA LYS A 132 31.03 -9.33 7.46
C LYS A 132 31.93 -8.22 8.01
N SER A 133 32.60 -7.45 7.16
CA SER A 133 33.44 -6.30 7.58
C SER A 133 32.64 -5.24 8.33
N LYS A 134 31.33 -5.14 8.05
CA LYS A 134 30.37 -4.23 8.72
C LYS A 134 29.61 -4.90 9.87
N GLY A 135 30.05 -6.08 10.31
CA GLY A 135 29.49 -6.81 11.46
C GLY A 135 28.09 -7.38 11.24
N LYS A 136 27.64 -7.53 9.98
CA LYS A 136 26.28 -7.97 9.65
C LYS A 136 26.15 -9.49 9.69
N SER A 137 25.00 -9.98 10.17
CA SER A 137 24.71 -11.42 10.21
C SER A 137 24.32 -11.91 8.81
N ILE A 138 25.15 -12.73 8.16
CA ILE A 138 24.95 -13.19 6.79
C ILE A 138 24.31 -14.59 6.73
N GLN A 139 23.32 -14.78 5.87
CA GLN A 139 22.63 -16.06 5.69
C GLN A 139 22.73 -16.53 4.23
N LEU A 140 22.76 -17.85 4.01
CA LEU A 140 22.53 -18.43 2.69
C LEU A 140 21.03 -18.70 2.51
N SER A 141 20.41 -18.21 1.43
CA SER A 141 19.05 -18.62 1.07
C SER A 141 19.08 -19.89 0.24
N VAL A 142 18.23 -20.85 0.60
CA VAL A 142 18.09 -22.16 -0.05
C VAL A 142 16.65 -22.28 -0.57
N TYR A 143 16.49 -22.02 -1.85
CA TYR A 143 15.20 -22.08 -2.54
C TYR A 143 14.80 -23.52 -2.91
N MET A 144 13.52 -23.87 -2.82
CA MET A 144 12.97 -25.03 -3.54
C MET A 144 11.54 -24.75 -4.01
N ASP A 145 11.21 -25.16 -5.23
CA ASP A 145 9.85 -25.02 -5.76
C ASP A 145 8.93 -26.14 -5.26
N GLY A 146 7.66 -25.82 -5.05
CA GLY A 146 6.66 -26.76 -4.51
C GLY A 146 6.45 -28.05 -5.33
N SER A 147 6.89 -28.10 -6.60
CA SER A 147 6.83 -29.35 -7.39
C SER A 147 7.96 -30.32 -7.04
N ASP A 148 9.12 -29.81 -6.61
CA ASP A 148 10.23 -30.61 -6.10
C ASP A 148 10.07 -30.89 -4.60
N SER A 149 9.57 -29.93 -3.81
CA SER A 149 9.22 -30.12 -2.40
C SER A 149 8.27 -31.30 -2.18
N MET A 150 7.24 -31.44 -3.04
CA MET A 150 6.29 -32.56 -3.02
C MET A 150 6.89 -33.93 -3.37
N LYS A 151 8.14 -33.99 -3.88
CA LYS A 151 8.87 -35.23 -4.15
C LYS A 151 9.84 -35.55 -3.01
N LEU A 152 10.62 -34.55 -2.59
CA LEU A 152 11.75 -34.76 -1.67
C LEU A 152 11.34 -34.75 -0.19
N LEU A 153 10.37 -33.91 0.23
CA LEU A 153 9.98 -33.85 1.64
C LEU A 153 9.35 -35.16 2.17
N PRO A 154 8.53 -35.92 1.41
CA PRO A 154 7.96 -37.17 1.92
C PRO A 154 8.97 -38.31 2.14
N ASP A 155 10.14 -38.30 1.52
CA ASP A 155 11.14 -39.38 1.66
C ASP A 155 12.18 -39.06 2.76
N ALA A 156 12.43 -40.03 3.63
CA ALA A 156 13.30 -39.86 4.79
C ALA A 156 14.80 -39.78 4.44
N ASN A 157 15.23 -40.38 3.33
CA ASN A 157 16.59 -40.29 2.81
C ASN A 157 16.80 -38.96 2.12
N GLU A 158 15.86 -38.54 1.27
CA GLU A 158 15.89 -37.24 0.59
C GLU A 158 15.88 -36.08 1.60
N GLN A 159 15.03 -36.14 2.65
CA GLN A 159 15.11 -35.19 3.78
C GLN A 159 16.51 -35.15 4.40
N SER A 160 17.16 -36.30 4.58
CA SER A 160 18.47 -36.39 5.23
C SER A 160 19.60 -35.88 4.32
N ALA A 161 19.50 -36.11 3.01
CA ALA A 161 20.38 -35.55 2.00
C ALA A 161 20.26 -34.02 1.94
N MET A 162 19.04 -33.46 1.93
CA MET A 162 18.81 -32.01 1.97
C MET A 162 19.38 -31.36 3.25
N VAL A 163 19.20 -32.00 4.42
CA VAL A 163 19.81 -31.51 5.68
C VAL A 163 21.34 -31.53 5.57
N GLN A 164 21.93 -32.61 5.06
CA GLN A 164 23.38 -32.69 4.89
C GLN A 164 23.92 -31.66 3.87
N ALA A 165 23.19 -31.38 2.79
CA ALA A 165 23.56 -30.37 1.79
C ALA A 165 23.66 -28.96 2.43
N VAL A 166 22.66 -28.58 3.23
CA VAL A 166 22.67 -27.33 4.00
C VAL A 166 23.79 -27.31 5.04
N MET A 167 23.96 -28.40 5.79
CA MET A 167 24.98 -28.50 6.83
C MET A 167 26.41 -28.48 6.28
N ASN A 168 26.65 -28.99 5.07
CA ASN A 168 27.91 -28.85 4.36
C ASN A 168 28.19 -27.36 4.06
N ALA A 169 27.21 -26.63 3.52
CA ALA A 169 27.34 -25.20 3.21
C ALA A 169 27.50 -24.31 4.46
N MET A 170 26.93 -24.71 5.61
CA MET A 170 27.09 -23.98 6.89
C MET A 170 28.46 -24.19 7.56
N GLN A 171 29.18 -25.25 7.19
CA GLN A 171 30.53 -25.59 7.68
C GLN A 171 31.64 -25.28 6.67
N ALA A 172 31.29 -24.94 5.43
CA ALA A 172 32.25 -24.52 4.40
C ALA A 172 32.73 -23.08 4.62
N ASP A 173 34.04 -22.87 4.48
CA ASP A 173 34.61 -21.53 4.32
C ASP A 173 34.24 -21.01 2.93
N ILE A 174 33.40 -19.97 2.88
CA ILE A 174 32.89 -19.35 1.66
C ILE A 174 34.05 -18.73 0.86
N THR A 175 35.00 -18.12 1.57
CA THR A 175 36.21 -17.47 1.03
C THR A 175 37.33 -18.44 0.66
N GLN A 176 37.16 -19.75 0.87
CA GLN A 176 38.12 -20.79 0.47
C GLN A 176 39.54 -20.63 1.05
N GLY A 177 39.67 -20.00 2.23
CA GLY A 177 40.94 -19.81 2.92
C GLY A 177 40.97 -18.66 3.93
N GLU A 178 40.06 -17.69 3.83
CA GLU A 178 40.02 -16.51 4.73
C GLU A 178 39.12 -16.68 5.96
N GLY A 179 38.43 -17.83 6.10
CA GLY A 179 37.67 -18.18 7.29
C GLY A 179 36.30 -17.51 7.42
N ILE A 180 35.69 -17.06 6.32
CA ILE A 180 34.33 -16.51 6.35
C ILE A 180 33.27 -17.63 6.21
N TYR A 181 32.39 -17.72 7.22
CA TYR A 181 31.28 -18.67 7.27
C TYR A 181 29.93 -17.94 7.36
N TYR A 182 28.87 -18.55 6.82
CA TYR A 182 27.49 -18.12 7.04
C TYR A 182 27.12 -18.22 8.53
N ASP A 183 26.27 -17.32 9.01
CA ASP A 183 25.76 -17.34 10.40
C ASP A 183 24.49 -18.20 10.53
N GLY A 184 23.92 -18.63 9.41
CA GLY A 184 22.69 -19.40 9.33
C GLY A 184 22.16 -19.51 7.89
N VAL A 185 20.96 -20.08 7.78
CA VAL A 185 20.30 -20.40 6.52
C VAL A 185 18.89 -19.82 6.50
N VAL A 186 18.42 -19.33 5.34
CA VAL A 186 16.99 -19.15 5.06
C VAL A 186 16.51 -20.35 4.27
N ILE A 187 15.56 -21.11 4.83
CA ILE A 187 14.81 -22.12 4.08
C ILE A 187 13.64 -21.44 3.38
N ASP A 188 13.65 -21.49 2.05
CA ASP A 188 12.74 -20.78 1.16
C ASP A 188 12.03 -21.78 0.23
N PHE A 189 11.22 -22.64 0.84
CA PHE A 189 10.52 -23.72 0.15
C PHE A 189 9.11 -23.25 -0.21
N GLU A 190 8.95 -22.75 -1.43
CA GLU A 190 7.75 -22.05 -1.88
C GLU A 190 6.63 -22.98 -2.36
N GLY A 191 5.40 -22.49 -2.24
CA GLY A 191 4.25 -23.09 -2.92
C GLY A 191 3.69 -24.36 -2.29
N LEU A 192 4.04 -24.64 -1.02
CA LEU A 192 3.60 -25.84 -0.31
C LEU A 192 2.07 -25.87 -0.16
N ARG A 193 1.45 -26.99 -0.53
CA ARG A 193 0.01 -27.23 -0.34
C ARG A 193 -0.27 -28.65 0.12
N ASN A 194 -1.17 -28.78 1.10
CA ASN A 194 -1.77 -30.05 1.40
C ASN A 194 -2.75 -30.41 0.26
N LYS A 195 -2.77 -31.69 -0.11
CA LYS A 195 -3.64 -32.23 -1.18
C LYS A 195 -4.13 -33.60 -0.72
N ASP A 196 -5.20 -34.11 -1.31
CA ASP A 196 -5.88 -35.33 -0.86
C ASP A 196 -4.90 -36.49 -0.51
N GLY A 197 -4.74 -36.76 0.79
CA GLY A 197 -3.82 -37.77 1.34
C GLY A 197 -2.39 -37.29 1.66
N ASN A 198 -1.90 -36.23 1.04
CA ASN A 198 -0.53 -35.69 1.21
C ASN A 198 -0.48 -34.54 2.24
N GLN A 199 0.13 -34.80 3.39
CA GLN A 199 0.40 -33.80 4.44
C GLN A 199 1.80 -33.18 4.27
N ILE A 200 1.97 -32.28 3.30
CA ILE A 200 3.28 -31.66 3.03
C ILE A 200 3.78 -30.83 4.22
N SER A 201 2.86 -30.23 5.00
CA SER A 201 3.19 -29.51 6.23
C SER A 201 3.87 -30.41 7.26
N THR A 202 3.35 -31.63 7.47
CA THR A 202 3.93 -32.61 8.39
C THR A 202 5.37 -32.97 7.99
N TYR A 203 5.64 -33.14 6.70
CA TYR A 203 6.99 -33.45 6.20
C TYR A 203 7.94 -32.24 6.24
N PHE A 204 7.43 -31.03 5.97
CA PHE A 204 8.21 -29.79 6.10
C PHE A 204 8.61 -29.54 7.56
N ASN A 205 7.69 -29.71 8.51
CA ASN A 205 7.98 -29.64 9.95
C ASN A 205 9.07 -30.63 10.37
N GLN A 206 9.04 -31.87 9.87
CA GLN A 206 10.07 -32.88 10.14
C GLN A 206 11.44 -32.47 9.60
N PHE A 207 11.50 -31.94 8.38
CA PHE A 207 12.73 -31.41 7.79
C PHE A 207 13.30 -30.24 8.61
N LEU A 208 12.47 -29.25 8.96
CA LEU A 208 12.88 -28.10 9.77
C LEU A 208 13.37 -28.52 11.17
N ALA A 209 12.71 -29.46 11.84
CA ALA A 209 13.13 -29.95 13.16
C ALA A 209 14.48 -30.71 13.11
N LYS A 210 14.67 -31.57 12.10
CA LYS A 210 15.97 -32.22 11.84
C LYS A 210 17.06 -31.17 11.59
N LEU A 211 16.79 -30.20 10.73
CA LEU A 211 17.74 -29.16 10.37
C LEU A 211 18.11 -28.27 11.56
N LYS A 212 17.13 -27.78 12.33
CA LYS A 212 17.36 -26.94 13.52
C LYS A 212 18.27 -27.64 14.53
N THR A 213 18.00 -28.92 14.80
CA THR A 213 18.81 -29.75 15.72
C THR A 213 20.27 -29.81 15.29
N GLN A 214 20.56 -29.87 13.98
CA GLN A 214 21.94 -29.90 13.49
C GLN A 214 22.58 -28.51 13.47
N LEU A 215 21.84 -27.47 13.03
CA LEU A 215 22.31 -26.07 13.04
C LEU A 215 22.67 -25.59 14.46
N ASP A 216 21.86 -25.93 15.47
CA ASP A 216 22.12 -25.58 16.86
C ASP A 216 23.41 -26.24 17.39
N SER A 217 23.75 -27.45 16.93
CA SER A 217 24.99 -28.13 17.36
C SER A 217 26.28 -27.48 16.81
N ILE A 218 26.16 -26.60 15.81
CA ILE A 218 27.26 -25.77 15.26
C ILE A 218 27.01 -24.26 15.43
N GLY A 219 26.04 -23.85 16.26
CA GLY A 219 25.77 -22.45 16.59
C GLY A 219 25.24 -21.59 15.43
N LYS A 220 24.53 -22.19 14.47
CA LYS A 220 23.97 -21.52 13.28
C LYS A 220 22.47 -21.30 13.42
N LYS A 221 21.95 -20.28 12.75
CA LYS A 221 20.52 -19.90 12.79
C LYS A 221 19.70 -20.58 11.70
N LEU A 222 18.44 -20.89 12.02
CA LEU A 222 17.40 -21.29 11.06
C LEU A 222 16.41 -20.13 10.87
N TYR A 223 16.44 -19.51 9.70
CA TYR A 223 15.37 -18.61 9.25
C TYR A 223 14.46 -19.39 8.29
N VAL A 224 13.16 -19.15 8.33
CA VAL A 224 12.19 -19.83 7.45
C VAL A 224 11.32 -18.79 6.75
N ALA A 225 11.31 -18.80 5.42
CA ALA A 225 10.40 -18.01 4.62
C ALA A 225 9.11 -18.80 4.33
N VAL A 226 7.95 -18.14 4.45
CA VAL A 226 6.63 -18.78 4.32
C VAL A 226 5.66 -17.92 3.51
N ASN A 227 4.90 -18.55 2.59
CA ASN A 227 3.79 -17.87 1.92
C ASN A 227 2.54 -17.82 2.86
N PRO A 228 1.55 -16.94 2.58
CA PRO A 228 0.27 -16.87 3.31
C PRO A 228 -0.61 -18.13 3.17
N SER A 229 -1.16 -18.62 4.28
CA SER A 229 -1.97 -19.86 4.30
C SER A 229 -3.24 -19.80 3.45
N LEU A 230 -3.81 -18.59 3.28
CA LEU A 230 -4.88 -18.27 2.32
C LEU A 230 -4.71 -18.91 0.91
N TYR A 231 -3.47 -19.10 0.44
CA TYR A 231 -3.19 -19.77 -0.83
C TYR A 231 -2.30 -21.01 -0.68
N TYR A 232 -1.72 -21.26 0.49
CA TYR A 232 -0.69 -22.26 0.70
C TYR A 232 -0.84 -22.90 2.09
N ASP A 233 -1.77 -23.84 2.16
CA ASP A 233 -2.12 -24.59 3.37
C ASP A 233 -1.06 -25.63 3.81
N GLY A 234 0.09 -25.66 3.13
CA GLY A 234 1.23 -26.52 3.46
C GLY A 234 2.19 -25.97 4.53
N TYR A 235 1.88 -24.84 5.17
CA TYR A 235 2.69 -24.27 6.26
C TYR A 235 1.97 -24.37 7.61
N ASP A 236 2.59 -25.03 8.58
CA ASP A 236 2.14 -25.04 9.98
C ASP A 236 2.85 -23.93 10.76
N TYR A 237 2.15 -22.81 10.95
CA TYR A 237 2.74 -21.66 11.64
C TYR A 237 3.09 -21.92 13.11
N SER A 238 2.47 -22.89 13.79
CA SER A 238 2.85 -23.22 15.18
C SER A 238 4.23 -23.89 15.20
N ALA A 239 4.38 -24.98 14.46
CA ALA A 239 5.65 -25.71 14.39
C ALA A 239 6.80 -24.87 13.82
N ILE A 240 6.51 -23.98 12.87
CA ILE A 240 7.50 -23.08 12.28
C ILE A 240 7.89 -21.96 13.28
N LEU A 241 6.96 -21.39 14.04
CA LEU A 241 7.26 -20.41 15.10
C LEU A 241 8.04 -21.03 16.26
N ASP A 242 7.82 -22.30 16.58
CA ASP A 242 8.62 -23.02 17.57
C ASP A 242 10.05 -23.26 17.07
N ALA A 243 10.20 -23.85 15.88
CA ALA A 243 11.48 -24.32 15.35
C ALA A 243 12.42 -23.23 14.80
N ALA A 244 11.89 -22.13 14.25
CA ALA A 244 12.72 -21.10 13.60
C ALA A 244 13.28 -20.07 14.59
N ASP A 245 14.45 -19.50 14.29
CA ASP A 245 14.98 -18.32 14.98
C ASP A 245 14.39 -17.02 14.43
N ARG A 246 14.07 -16.99 13.12
CA ARG A 246 13.26 -15.93 12.47
C ARG A 246 12.30 -16.52 11.44
N VAL A 247 11.13 -15.91 11.29
CA VAL A 247 10.12 -16.28 10.27
C VAL A 247 9.87 -15.09 9.35
N ILE A 248 10.06 -15.28 8.05
CA ILE A 248 9.86 -14.25 7.02
C ILE A 248 8.52 -14.52 6.34
N ILE A 249 7.50 -13.70 6.60
CA ILE A 249 6.20 -13.88 5.97
C ILE A 249 6.14 -13.15 4.61
N MET A 250 6.16 -13.95 3.54
CA MET A 250 6.22 -13.52 2.13
C MET A 250 4.82 -13.17 1.63
N ALA A 251 4.21 -12.17 2.26
CA ALA A 251 2.86 -11.72 1.96
C ALA A 251 2.87 -10.68 0.82
N HIS A 252 3.09 -11.14 -0.40
CA HIS A 252 3.01 -10.35 -1.64
C HIS A 252 2.40 -11.18 -2.80
N ASP A 253 2.52 -10.69 -4.04
CA ASP A 253 1.99 -11.28 -5.29
C ASP A 253 0.47 -11.60 -5.26
N TYR A 254 -0.31 -10.76 -4.58
CA TYR A 254 -1.77 -10.93 -4.47
C TYR A 254 -2.55 -10.46 -5.71
N GLU A 255 -1.94 -9.69 -6.61
CA GLU A 255 -2.59 -9.06 -7.76
C GLU A 255 -2.78 -10.00 -8.96
N PRO A 256 -3.63 -9.64 -9.95
CA PRO A 256 -3.84 -10.47 -11.12
C PRO A 256 -2.59 -10.58 -12.01
N SER A 257 -2.03 -11.78 -12.16
CA SER A 257 -1.04 -12.08 -13.21
C SER A 257 -1.62 -11.94 -14.62
N GLU A 258 -2.94 -12.11 -14.76
CA GLU A 258 -3.66 -12.24 -16.02
C GLU A 258 -4.00 -10.92 -16.74
N LYS A 259 -4.52 -11.05 -17.97
CA LYS A 259 -5.08 -9.92 -18.73
C LYS A 259 -6.27 -9.31 -17.99
N LEU A 260 -6.30 -7.98 -17.87
CA LEU A 260 -7.40 -7.24 -17.27
C LEU A 260 -8.15 -6.39 -18.30
N LYS A 261 -9.46 -6.22 -18.10
CA LYS A 261 -10.24 -5.18 -18.77
C LYS A 261 -10.08 -3.85 -18.04
N LYS A 262 -10.21 -2.74 -18.76
CA LYS A 262 -10.25 -1.39 -18.18
C LYS A 262 -11.24 -1.30 -17.01
N SER A 263 -12.44 -1.88 -17.14
CA SER A 263 -13.45 -1.90 -16.08
C SER A 263 -13.03 -2.64 -14.79
N GLN A 264 -12.08 -3.57 -14.87
CA GLN A 264 -11.50 -4.24 -13.68
C GLN A 264 -10.44 -3.34 -13.03
N VAL A 265 -9.61 -2.67 -13.82
CA VAL A 265 -8.62 -1.69 -13.31
C VAL A 265 -9.29 -0.43 -12.75
N GLU A 266 -10.49 -0.08 -13.23
CA GLU A 266 -11.35 0.95 -12.63
C GLU A 266 -11.93 0.52 -11.27
N GLN A 267 -11.96 -0.76 -10.91
CA GLN A 267 -12.28 -1.18 -9.53
C GLN A 267 -11.17 -0.80 -8.55
N TYR A 268 -9.91 -0.84 -8.99
CA TYR A 268 -8.75 -0.40 -8.19
C TYR A 268 -8.59 1.12 -8.14
N THR A 269 -8.68 1.77 -9.30
CA THR A 269 -8.40 3.21 -9.46
C THR A 269 -9.63 4.11 -9.23
N GLY A 270 -10.81 3.51 -9.12
CA GLY A 270 -12.08 4.18 -8.81
C GLY A 270 -12.42 4.21 -7.33
N TYR A 271 -13.60 4.77 -7.03
CA TYR A 271 -14.11 4.96 -5.66
C TYR A 271 -15.51 4.33 -5.46
N ASP A 272 -16.09 3.82 -6.54
CA ASP A 272 -17.46 3.34 -6.69
C ASP A 272 -17.59 1.81 -6.78
N ALA A 273 -16.48 1.09 -6.89
CA ALA A 273 -16.44 -0.36 -6.65
C ALA A 273 -16.31 -0.66 -5.15
N LEU A 274 -17.16 -1.55 -4.61
CA LEU A 274 -17.12 -1.94 -3.19
C LEU A 274 -15.87 -2.74 -2.82
N GLU A 275 -15.50 -3.68 -3.69
CA GLU A 275 -14.32 -4.53 -3.54
C GLU A 275 -13.41 -4.29 -4.75
N PRO A 276 -12.22 -3.68 -4.57
CA PRO A 276 -11.23 -3.52 -5.63
C PRO A 276 -10.53 -4.86 -5.95
N ILE A 277 -9.91 -4.97 -7.13
CA ILE A 277 -8.90 -6.01 -7.38
C ILE A 277 -7.68 -5.79 -6.46
N ASN A 278 -6.97 -6.85 -6.09
CA ASN A 278 -5.78 -6.78 -5.23
C ASN A 278 -4.63 -5.95 -5.86
N SER A 279 -3.78 -5.37 -5.00
CA SER A 279 -2.42 -4.88 -5.30
C SER A 279 -1.35 -5.95 -5.03
N LEU A 280 -0.07 -5.59 -5.16
CA LEU A 280 1.10 -6.40 -4.78
C LEU A 280 0.95 -7.00 -3.38
N ALA A 281 0.68 -6.15 -2.38
CA ALA A 281 0.67 -6.52 -0.97
C ALA A 281 -0.38 -5.68 -0.20
N PRO A 282 -1.69 -5.88 -0.47
CA PRO A 282 -2.77 -5.08 0.10
C PRO A 282 -2.92 -5.35 1.60
N VAL A 283 -2.94 -4.29 2.41
CA VAL A 283 -2.98 -4.38 3.88
C VAL A 283 -4.11 -5.27 4.43
N PRO A 284 -5.34 -5.31 3.86
CA PRO A 284 -6.36 -6.28 4.28
C PRO A 284 -5.94 -7.75 4.18
N LYS A 285 -5.09 -8.11 3.21
CA LYS A 285 -4.56 -9.47 3.05
C LYS A 285 -3.34 -9.76 3.91
N LEU A 286 -2.46 -8.78 4.10
CA LEU A 286 -1.37 -8.87 5.08
C LEU A 286 -1.93 -9.12 6.48
N ARG A 287 -2.95 -8.35 6.86
CA ARG A 287 -3.67 -8.47 8.14
C ARG A 287 -4.33 -9.84 8.33
N GLN A 288 -4.87 -10.43 7.26
CA GLN A 288 -5.37 -11.80 7.29
C GLN A 288 -4.24 -12.79 7.61
N ALA A 289 -3.13 -12.74 6.85
CA ALA A 289 -2.00 -13.66 7.03
C ALA A 289 -1.32 -13.52 8.41
N LEU A 290 -1.19 -12.29 8.93
CA LEU A 290 -0.66 -12.03 10.27
C LEU A 290 -1.63 -12.46 11.38
N GLU A 291 -2.94 -12.43 11.15
CA GLU A 291 -3.93 -12.96 12.09
C GLU A 291 -3.95 -14.50 12.11
N GLU A 292 -3.76 -15.16 10.95
CA GLU A 292 -3.54 -16.61 10.84
C GLU A 292 -2.27 -17.02 11.60
N MET A 293 -1.14 -16.32 11.40
CA MET A 293 0.11 -16.57 12.11
C MET A 293 0.00 -16.30 13.63
N ARG A 294 -0.72 -15.24 14.04
CA ARG A 294 -1.02 -14.94 15.45
C ARG A 294 -1.91 -16.01 16.11
N GLN A 295 -2.70 -16.76 15.36
CA GLN A 295 -3.50 -17.87 15.87
C GLN A 295 -2.69 -19.18 16.00
N GLY A 296 -1.60 -19.32 15.24
CA GLY A 296 -0.61 -20.39 15.41
C GLY A 296 0.42 -20.13 16.52
N ALA A 297 0.60 -18.87 16.95
CA ALA A 297 1.52 -18.52 18.02
C ALA A 297 1.03 -18.96 19.41
N ALA A 298 1.89 -19.62 20.19
CA ALA A 298 1.59 -20.06 21.55
C ALA A 298 1.38 -18.87 22.52
N ASP A 299 2.17 -17.80 22.34
CA ASP A 299 1.98 -16.52 23.01
C ASP A 299 2.52 -15.35 22.15
N ALA A 300 2.27 -14.11 22.59
CA ALA A 300 2.60 -12.90 21.84
C ALA A 300 4.11 -12.66 21.64
N SER A 301 4.98 -13.27 22.45
CA SER A 301 6.44 -13.13 22.30
C SER A 301 6.98 -13.84 21.06
N GLN A 302 6.34 -14.92 20.60
CA GLN A 302 6.75 -15.63 19.38
C GLN A 302 6.65 -14.73 18.13
N LEU A 303 5.77 -13.73 18.13
CA LEU A 303 5.68 -12.76 17.03
C LEU A 303 6.94 -11.88 16.89
N SER A 304 7.74 -11.72 17.94
CA SER A 304 9.05 -11.04 17.86
C SER A 304 10.11 -11.85 17.07
N LYS A 305 9.82 -13.10 16.68
CA LYS A 305 10.61 -13.85 15.69
C LYS A 305 10.23 -13.48 14.24
N VAL A 306 9.07 -12.86 14.03
CA VAL A 306 8.48 -12.68 12.69
C VAL A 306 8.94 -11.36 12.07
N TRP A 307 9.31 -11.38 10.80
CA TRP A 307 9.53 -10.21 9.97
C TRP A 307 8.49 -10.17 8.85
N LEU A 308 7.76 -9.04 8.73
CA LEU A 308 6.93 -8.81 7.55
C LEU A 308 7.84 -8.50 6.36
N GLN A 309 7.71 -9.28 5.28
CA GLN A 309 8.44 -9.00 4.06
C GLN A 309 7.73 -7.91 3.24
N ILE A 310 8.49 -6.96 2.71
CA ILE A 310 8.05 -5.98 1.72
C ILE A 310 8.73 -6.34 0.40
N SER A 311 7.94 -6.75 -0.61
CA SER A 311 8.42 -6.88 -1.97
C SER A 311 8.42 -5.53 -2.68
N PHE A 312 9.48 -5.23 -3.41
CA PHE A 312 9.64 -4.10 -4.32
C PHE A 312 9.50 -4.55 -5.78
N ASP A 313 8.53 -5.39 -6.06
CA ASP A 313 8.03 -5.61 -7.41
C ASP A 313 7.15 -4.43 -7.89
N THR A 314 6.71 -4.50 -9.14
CA THR A 314 5.65 -3.65 -9.70
C THR A 314 4.71 -4.48 -10.57
N ALA A 315 3.49 -4.00 -10.76
CA ALA A 315 2.46 -4.67 -11.55
C ALA A 315 1.84 -3.68 -12.55
N GLN A 316 2.24 -3.78 -13.82
CA GLN A 316 1.74 -2.95 -14.91
C GLN A 316 0.88 -3.75 -15.90
N TRP A 317 -0.21 -3.13 -16.33
CA TRP A 317 -1.00 -3.54 -17.50
C TRP A 317 -0.99 -2.44 -18.56
N GLN A 318 -0.84 -2.86 -19.81
CA GLN A 318 -0.74 -1.99 -20.98
C GLN A 318 -1.96 -2.21 -21.88
N PHE A 319 -2.68 -1.13 -22.19
CA PHE A 319 -3.92 -1.14 -22.97
C PHE A 319 -3.72 -0.40 -24.29
N ASP A 320 -4.15 -0.98 -25.41
CA ASP A 320 -4.13 -0.27 -26.69
C ASP A 320 -5.11 0.91 -26.69
N ALA A 321 -4.58 2.13 -26.74
CA ALA A 321 -5.39 3.33 -26.73
C ALA A 321 -5.74 3.84 -28.13
N ALA A 322 -4.94 3.48 -29.15
CA ALA A 322 -5.01 3.99 -30.52
C ALA A 322 -4.96 5.53 -30.58
N ASN A 323 -6.13 6.19 -30.54
CA ASN A 323 -6.27 7.66 -30.51
C ASN A 323 -6.81 8.19 -29.16
N ALA A 324 -7.23 7.32 -28.24
CA ALA A 324 -7.84 7.66 -26.96
C ALA A 324 -6.79 8.04 -25.90
N GLN A 325 -6.12 9.18 -26.08
CA GLN A 325 -5.05 9.67 -25.19
C GLN A 325 -5.48 9.95 -23.74
N SER A 326 -6.77 9.88 -23.40
CA SER A 326 -7.27 9.94 -22.02
C SER A 326 -7.87 8.59 -21.57
N TRP A 327 -7.47 8.10 -20.40
CA TRP A 327 -8.07 6.92 -19.76
C TRP A 327 -9.61 6.97 -19.75
N LYS A 328 -10.18 8.14 -19.44
CA LYS A 328 -11.63 8.36 -19.42
C LYS A 328 -12.33 8.16 -20.77
N THR A 329 -11.62 8.30 -21.88
CA THR A 329 -12.13 8.07 -23.25
C THR A 329 -11.93 6.64 -23.76
N LEU A 330 -11.13 5.83 -23.05
CA LEU A 330 -10.88 4.44 -23.41
C LEU A 330 -12.13 3.58 -23.10
N PRO A 331 -12.61 2.71 -24.01
CA PRO A 331 -13.78 1.87 -23.77
C PRO A 331 -13.60 0.96 -22.55
N ALA A 332 -14.65 0.85 -21.71
CA ALA A 332 -14.59 0.05 -20.47
C ALA A 332 -14.28 -1.45 -20.71
N GLY A 333 -14.58 -1.96 -21.92
CA GLY A 333 -14.29 -3.32 -22.34
C GLY A 333 -12.88 -3.56 -22.91
N THR A 334 -12.05 -2.52 -23.10
CA THR A 334 -10.69 -2.68 -23.64
C THR A 334 -9.87 -3.58 -22.71
N LEU A 335 -9.27 -4.62 -23.29
CA LEU A 335 -8.42 -5.60 -22.61
C LEU A 335 -6.95 -5.15 -22.66
N SER A 336 -6.14 -5.54 -21.67
CA SER A 336 -4.69 -5.37 -21.73
C SER A 336 -4.07 -6.29 -22.80
N ARG A 337 -2.98 -5.83 -23.41
CA ARG A 337 -2.23 -6.55 -24.45
C ARG A 337 -1.80 -7.95 -23.99
N GLN A 338 -1.25 -8.00 -22.79
CA GLN A 338 -0.73 -9.18 -22.09
C GLN A 338 -1.15 -9.12 -20.62
N GLY A 339 -0.70 -10.10 -19.83
CA GLY A 339 -0.84 -10.08 -18.37
C GLY A 339 0.01 -9.02 -17.70
N ARG A 340 0.26 -9.19 -16.39
CA ARG A 340 1.18 -8.36 -15.61
C ARG A 340 2.56 -8.31 -16.25
N VAL A 341 3.13 -7.12 -16.40
CA VAL A 341 4.58 -6.92 -16.54
C VAL A 341 5.11 -6.13 -15.35
N SER A 342 6.37 -6.39 -14.97
CA SER A 342 6.97 -5.87 -13.73
C SER A 342 8.21 -5.02 -14.02
N PRO A 343 8.04 -3.76 -14.48
CA PRO A 343 9.16 -2.84 -14.70
C PRO A 343 9.89 -2.46 -13.41
N LEU A 344 11.22 -2.39 -13.48
CA LEU A 344 12.08 -1.94 -12.37
C LEU A 344 11.82 -0.47 -12.00
N TYR A 345 12.07 -0.09 -10.74
CA TYR A 345 11.87 1.29 -10.27
C TYR A 345 12.71 2.32 -11.01
N LYS A 346 13.85 1.92 -11.58
CA LYS A 346 14.64 2.76 -12.51
C LYS A 346 13.84 3.16 -13.76
N ALA A 347 13.01 2.27 -14.30
CA ALA A 347 12.12 2.57 -15.42
C ALA A 347 10.90 3.38 -14.97
N VAL A 348 10.36 3.11 -13.77
CA VAL A 348 9.31 3.95 -13.15
C VAL A 348 9.78 5.39 -12.99
N LYS A 349 10.99 5.60 -12.46
CA LYS A 349 11.62 6.91 -12.30
C LYS A 349 11.82 7.61 -13.64
N ALA A 350 12.42 6.93 -14.62
CA ALA A 350 12.63 7.48 -15.95
C ALA A 350 11.31 7.90 -16.64
N ARG A 351 10.22 7.17 -16.37
CA ARG A 351 8.88 7.53 -16.85
C ARG A 351 8.31 8.76 -16.14
N VAL A 352 8.39 8.86 -14.81
CA VAL A 352 7.82 10.02 -14.08
C VAL A 352 8.64 11.30 -14.22
N ASP A 353 9.96 11.20 -14.43
CA ASP A 353 10.81 12.30 -14.87
C ASP A 353 10.60 12.66 -16.36
N ASN A 354 9.98 11.74 -17.12
CA ASN A 354 9.89 11.76 -18.59
C ASN A 354 11.27 11.86 -19.29
N THR A 355 12.32 11.30 -18.67
CA THR A 355 13.67 11.21 -19.28
C THR A 355 13.76 10.11 -20.35
N ASP A 356 12.79 9.19 -20.40
CA ASP A 356 12.59 8.32 -21.57
C ASP A 356 11.89 9.03 -22.75
N GLY A 357 11.36 10.24 -22.54
CA GLY A 357 10.72 11.07 -23.57
C GLY A 357 9.33 10.61 -24.01
N TYR A 358 8.78 9.52 -23.45
CA TYR A 358 7.54 8.90 -23.95
C TYR A 358 6.33 9.03 -23.01
N GLY A 359 6.50 9.62 -21.83
CA GLY A 359 5.44 9.81 -20.84
C GLY A 359 4.55 11.03 -21.12
N GLN A 360 3.24 10.81 -21.25
CA GLN A 360 2.24 11.86 -21.30
C GLN A 360 1.08 11.57 -20.34
N ASN A 361 0.34 12.60 -19.94
CA ASN A 361 -0.82 12.52 -19.04
C ASN A 361 -0.51 11.76 -17.74
N ILE A 362 0.73 11.87 -17.23
CA ILE A 362 1.20 11.14 -16.06
C ILE A 362 0.46 11.64 -14.81
N THR A 363 -0.28 10.74 -14.19
CA THR A 363 -0.98 10.93 -12.92
C THR A 363 -0.54 9.84 -11.94
N TYR A 364 -0.74 10.11 -10.65
CA TYR A 364 -0.64 9.10 -9.60
C TYR A 364 -1.87 9.18 -8.70
N GLY A 365 -2.09 8.14 -7.92
CA GLY A 365 -3.13 8.08 -6.90
C GLY A 365 -2.85 6.97 -5.90
N TYR A 366 -3.75 6.81 -4.94
CA TYR A 366 -3.60 5.84 -3.87
C TYR A 366 -4.94 5.15 -3.59
N ASN A 367 -4.97 3.81 -3.67
CA ASN A 367 -6.13 3.06 -3.25
C ASN A 367 -6.12 2.97 -1.72
N ASN A 368 -6.77 3.95 -1.11
CA ASN A 368 -6.91 4.15 0.32
C ASN A 368 -7.32 2.88 1.12
N GLU A 369 -8.07 1.97 0.52
CA GLU A 369 -8.60 0.76 1.16
C GLU A 369 -7.62 -0.42 1.15
N LEU A 370 -6.84 -0.56 0.07
CA LEU A 370 -5.78 -1.56 -0.02
C LEU A 370 -4.47 -1.06 0.58
N GLN A 371 -4.36 0.25 0.80
CA GLN A 371 -3.14 0.97 1.18
C GLN A 371 -2.01 0.68 0.19
N SER A 372 -2.26 1.04 -1.07
CA SER A 372 -1.34 0.79 -2.19
C SER A 372 -1.48 1.89 -3.26
N PRO A 373 -0.37 2.40 -3.82
CA PRO A 373 -0.37 3.46 -4.83
C PRO A 373 -0.76 2.96 -6.23
N TYR A 374 -0.86 3.88 -7.18
CA TYR A 374 -0.76 3.60 -8.60
C TYR A 374 -0.25 4.80 -9.39
N ILE A 375 0.41 4.52 -10.51
CA ILE A 375 0.78 5.48 -11.56
C ILE A 375 -0.02 5.16 -12.83
N GLN A 376 -0.44 6.22 -13.52
CA GLN A 376 -1.28 6.16 -14.71
C GLN A 376 -0.68 7.08 -15.78
N TYR A 377 -0.41 6.57 -16.99
CA TYR A 377 0.15 7.40 -18.08
C TYR A 377 -0.19 6.88 -19.48
N TYR A 378 -0.15 7.78 -20.46
CA TYR A 378 -0.10 7.44 -21.88
C TYR A 378 1.36 7.32 -22.33
N ASN A 379 1.69 6.28 -23.09
CA ASN A 379 3.01 6.02 -23.67
C ASN A 379 2.99 6.37 -25.16
N THR A 380 3.76 7.37 -25.57
CA THR A 380 3.74 7.86 -26.97
C THR A 380 4.41 6.90 -27.94
N SER A 381 5.44 6.16 -27.49
CA SER A 381 6.24 5.27 -28.33
C SER A 381 5.42 4.12 -28.95
N ASP A 382 4.45 3.60 -28.20
CA ASP A 382 3.67 2.41 -28.58
C ASP A 382 2.15 2.64 -28.54
N LYS A 383 1.72 3.87 -28.25
CA LYS A 383 0.32 4.30 -28.14
C LYS A 383 -0.50 3.53 -27.10
N SER A 384 0.12 3.08 -26.01
CA SER A 384 -0.58 2.42 -24.90
C SER A 384 -1.02 3.37 -23.78
N TRP A 385 -2.17 3.06 -23.16
CA TRP A 385 -2.49 3.53 -21.82
C TRP A 385 -1.96 2.52 -20.80
N ASN A 386 -1.25 3.02 -19.79
CA ASN A 386 -0.55 2.22 -18.80
C ASN A 386 -1.17 2.49 -17.43
N VAL A 387 -1.41 1.42 -16.69
CA VAL A 387 -1.72 1.48 -15.26
C VAL A 387 -0.75 0.59 -14.53
N MET A 388 -0.07 1.13 -13.52
CA MET A 388 0.95 0.46 -12.73
C MET A 388 0.62 0.56 -11.25
N ILE A 389 0.55 -0.58 -10.57
CA ILE A 389 0.58 -0.70 -9.12
C ILE A 389 2.04 -0.94 -8.71
N TYR A 390 2.46 -0.36 -7.58
CA TYR A 390 3.82 -0.40 -7.07
C TYR A 390 3.80 -0.24 -5.55
N GLU A 391 4.95 -0.13 -4.90
CA GLU A 391 5.13 0.26 -3.50
C GLU A 391 5.75 1.65 -3.42
N ASP A 392 5.11 2.56 -2.69
CA ASP A 392 5.59 3.92 -2.45
C ASP A 392 5.88 4.12 -0.96
N SER A 393 6.46 5.26 -0.57
CA SER A 393 6.68 5.58 0.84
C SER A 393 5.38 5.45 1.66
N THR A 394 4.23 5.82 1.09
CA THR A 394 2.92 5.70 1.75
C THR A 394 2.49 4.25 2.05
N SER A 395 2.65 3.32 1.10
CA SER A 395 2.31 1.91 1.30
C SER A 395 3.36 1.12 2.07
N ILE A 396 4.63 1.55 2.02
CA ILE A 396 5.72 1.07 2.88
C ILE A 396 5.43 1.41 4.33
N SER A 397 5.15 2.68 4.66
CA SER A 397 4.72 3.09 6.02
C SER A 397 3.53 2.29 6.52
N ALA A 398 2.53 2.05 5.66
CA ALA A 398 1.35 1.27 6.01
C ALA A 398 1.66 -0.19 6.39
N LYS A 399 2.71 -0.79 5.81
CA LYS A 399 3.20 -2.13 6.16
C LYS A 399 4.01 -2.13 7.44
N ILE A 400 4.89 -1.16 7.63
CA ILE A 400 5.72 -1.02 8.84
C ILE A 400 4.82 -0.79 10.07
N GLU A 401 3.85 0.11 9.98
CA GLU A 401 2.86 0.37 11.03
C GLU A 401 1.95 -0.85 11.31
N LEU A 402 1.62 -1.66 10.29
CA LEU A 402 0.93 -2.94 10.49
C LEU A 402 1.80 -3.93 11.28
N ALA A 403 3.09 -4.03 10.96
CA ALA A 403 4.03 -4.91 11.65
C ALA A 403 4.18 -4.51 13.14
N LYS A 404 4.35 -3.21 13.44
CA LYS A 404 4.34 -2.68 14.81
C LYS A 404 3.05 -2.99 15.56
N ALA A 405 1.90 -2.88 14.89
CA ALA A 405 0.59 -3.15 15.48
C ALA A 405 0.32 -4.63 15.79
N TYR A 406 1.08 -5.55 15.17
CA TYR A 406 1.08 -6.98 15.49
C TYR A 406 2.21 -7.39 16.46
N GLY A 407 3.13 -6.48 16.80
CA GLY A 407 4.29 -6.80 17.65
C GLY A 407 5.33 -7.68 16.96
N LEU A 408 5.48 -7.53 15.63
CA LEU A 408 6.49 -8.26 14.86
C LEU A 408 7.91 -7.79 15.24
N GLY A 409 8.92 -8.62 15.01
CA GLY A 409 10.31 -8.36 15.39
C GLY A 409 11.12 -7.52 14.41
N GLY A 410 10.51 -6.95 13.36
CA GLY A 410 11.23 -6.25 12.30
C GLY A 410 10.60 -6.37 10.91
N ILE A 411 11.41 -6.06 9.89
CA ILE A 411 11.02 -5.98 8.48
C ILE A 411 12.06 -6.67 7.60
N SER A 412 11.59 -7.38 6.57
CA SER A 412 12.45 -8.01 5.55
C SER A 412 12.23 -7.36 4.17
N LEU A 413 13.30 -7.11 3.43
CA LEU A 413 13.26 -6.43 2.12
C LEU A 413 13.52 -7.41 0.97
N TRP A 414 12.57 -7.56 0.05
CA TRP A 414 12.71 -8.36 -1.17
C TRP A 414 12.65 -7.48 -2.43
N SER A 415 13.69 -7.26 -3.20
CA SER A 415 15.12 -7.48 -2.88
C SER A 415 15.87 -6.16 -3.08
N LEU A 416 17.10 -6.09 -2.59
CA LEU A 416 17.89 -4.84 -2.58
C LEU A 416 18.15 -4.26 -4.00
N ALA A 417 17.98 -5.04 -5.06
CA ALA A 417 18.20 -4.59 -6.44
C ALA A 417 17.08 -3.70 -7.04
N ASN A 418 15.87 -3.66 -6.45
CA ASN A 418 14.74 -2.91 -7.01
C ASN A 418 14.11 -1.90 -6.03
N LEU A 419 14.85 -1.45 -5.02
CA LEU A 419 14.35 -0.48 -4.03
C LEU A 419 13.95 0.88 -4.66
N PRO A 420 12.78 1.44 -4.31
CA PRO A 420 12.48 2.86 -4.54
C PRO A 420 13.34 3.74 -3.62
N ASP A 421 14.42 4.32 -4.16
CA ASP A 421 15.26 5.28 -3.44
C ASP A 421 15.55 6.55 -4.26
N TYR A 422 14.51 7.36 -4.43
CA TYR A 422 14.56 8.61 -5.19
C TYR A 422 14.09 9.78 -4.33
N ASN A 423 15.05 10.58 -3.87
CA ASN A 423 14.84 11.67 -2.92
C ASN A 423 14.86 13.07 -3.57
N ASP A 424 14.93 13.14 -4.90
CA ASP A 424 14.75 14.37 -5.66
C ASP A 424 13.28 14.84 -5.70
N SER A 425 13.04 16.03 -6.23
CA SER A 425 11.71 16.66 -6.28
C SER A 425 10.64 15.82 -7.02
N THR A 426 11.02 15.07 -8.06
CA THR A 426 10.08 14.15 -8.73
C THR A 426 9.89 12.87 -7.93
N GLY A 427 10.98 12.33 -7.37
CA GLY A 427 10.94 11.16 -6.48
C GLY A 427 9.97 11.38 -5.31
N LEU A 428 10.12 12.48 -4.57
CA LEU A 428 9.22 12.88 -3.49
C LEU A 428 7.78 13.13 -3.96
N LYS A 429 7.58 13.78 -5.11
CA LYS A 429 6.24 14.03 -5.70
C LYS A 429 5.48 12.73 -6.03
N PHE A 430 6.19 11.67 -6.42
CA PHE A 430 5.63 10.36 -6.74
C PHE A 430 5.86 9.32 -5.63
N HIS A 431 6.27 9.77 -4.43
CA HIS A 431 6.49 8.94 -3.24
C HIS A 431 7.52 7.81 -3.43
N LEU A 432 8.45 7.96 -4.38
CA LEU A 432 9.49 6.97 -4.72
C LEU A 432 10.71 7.01 -3.76
N ASN A 433 10.56 7.60 -2.58
CA ASN A 433 11.55 7.77 -1.51
C ASN A 433 11.46 6.66 -0.45
N GLY A 434 11.13 5.43 -0.87
CA GLY A 434 10.83 4.31 0.02
C GLY A 434 11.98 3.91 0.95
N TRP A 435 13.22 3.82 0.45
CA TRP A 435 14.38 3.49 1.27
C TRP A 435 14.59 4.46 2.44
N ASN A 436 14.61 5.77 2.20
CA ASN A 436 14.71 6.77 3.27
C ASN A 436 13.51 6.71 4.24
N THR A 437 12.33 6.27 3.78
CA THR A 437 11.15 6.06 4.63
C THR A 437 11.36 4.86 5.55
N ILE A 438 11.87 3.73 5.02
CA ILE A 438 12.25 2.54 5.80
C ILE A 438 13.25 2.93 6.89
N ILE A 439 14.36 3.57 6.54
CA ILE A 439 15.40 3.93 7.53
C ILE A 439 14.85 4.89 8.60
N SER A 440 14.01 5.86 8.21
CA SER A 440 13.36 6.76 9.16
C SER A 440 12.43 6.02 10.13
N GLU A 441 11.63 5.07 9.66
CA GLU A 441 10.67 4.37 10.52
C GLU A 441 11.29 3.24 11.35
N MET A 442 12.31 2.53 10.82
CA MET A 442 13.06 1.54 11.59
C MET A 442 13.82 2.19 12.77
N SER A 443 14.30 3.43 12.60
CA SER A 443 14.95 4.19 13.70
C SER A 443 14.03 4.47 14.91
N SER A 444 12.72 4.23 14.76
CA SER A 444 11.71 4.39 15.80
C SER A 444 10.80 3.15 15.92
N TYR A 445 11.26 1.97 15.47
CA TYR A 445 10.39 0.81 15.25
C TYR A 445 9.57 0.42 16.48
N ASP A 446 10.23 0.28 17.63
CA ASP A 446 9.63 -0.16 18.89
C ASP A 446 8.65 0.85 19.50
N THR A 447 8.62 2.09 18.99
CA THR A 447 7.68 3.09 19.45
C THR A 447 6.28 2.77 18.94
N GLN A 448 5.43 2.27 19.85
CA GLN A 448 4.04 2.00 19.55
C GLN A 448 3.33 3.30 19.12
N PRO A 449 2.61 3.31 17.96
CA PRO A 449 2.13 4.55 17.38
C PRO A 449 1.15 5.29 18.31
N PRO A 450 1.25 6.63 18.47
CA PRO A 450 0.56 7.38 19.54
C PRO A 450 -0.97 7.26 19.63
N GLU A 451 -1.64 6.80 18.56
CA GLU A 451 -3.09 6.59 18.50
C GLU A 451 -3.54 5.13 18.74
N SER A 452 -2.61 4.16 18.81
CA SER A 452 -2.95 2.72 18.82
C SER A 452 -3.78 2.27 20.04
N SER A 453 -3.63 2.97 21.16
CA SER A 453 -4.27 2.69 22.45
C SER A 453 -5.76 3.04 22.50
N LYS A 454 -6.28 3.84 21.56
CA LYS A 454 -7.69 4.29 21.54
C LYS A 454 -8.59 3.25 20.89
N TYR A 455 -9.13 2.34 21.70
CA TYR A 455 -10.09 1.34 21.23
C TYR A 455 -11.49 1.90 21.00
N VAL A 456 -12.20 1.33 20.02
CA VAL A 456 -13.55 1.75 19.61
C VAL A 456 -14.56 0.62 19.87
N SER A 457 -15.66 0.97 20.53
CA SER A 457 -16.85 0.12 20.67
C SER A 457 -17.99 0.61 19.79
N PHE A 458 -18.77 -0.34 19.27
CA PHE A 458 -19.94 -0.12 18.44
C PHE A 458 -21.20 -0.47 19.24
N SER A 459 -22.19 0.42 19.21
CA SER A 459 -23.51 0.20 19.83
C SER A 459 -24.46 -0.59 18.93
N ASP A 460 -24.27 -0.51 17.61
CA ASP A 460 -24.97 -1.35 16.64
C ASP A 460 -24.10 -2.54 16.21
N LYS A 461 -24.56 -3.77 16.48
CA LYS A 461 -23.82 -5.00 16.20
C LYS A 461 -23.80 -5.40 14.72
N ALA A 462 -24.76 -4.95 13.92
CA ALA A 462 -24.73 -5.16 12.47
C ALA A 462 -23.72 -4.20 11.80
N VAL A 463 -23.55 -2.99 12.35
CA VAL A 463 -22.45 -2.09 11.99
C VAL A 463 -21.09 -2.66 12.43
N GLU A 464 -20.97 -3.16 13.67
CA GLU A 464 -19.71 -3.79 14.14
C GLU A 464 -19.32 -4.97 13.24
N LYS A 465 -20.28 -5.82 12.87
CA LYS A 465 -20.05 -6.94 11.97
C LYS A 465 -19.49 -6.47 10.63
N ALA A 466 -20.11 -5.50 9.97
CA ALA A 466 -19.65 -4.97 8.69
C ALA A 466 -18.24 -4.36 8.76
N VAL A 467 -17.92 -3.67 9.86
CA VAL A 467 -16.59 -3.11 10.14
C VAL A 467 -15.55 -4.23 10.31
N ARG A 468 -15.89 -5.30 11.05
CA ARG A 468 -15.01 -6.46 11.24
C ARG A 468 -14.77 -7.25 9.96
N GLU A 469 -15.82 -7.47 9.17
CA GLU A 469 -15.75 -8.12 7.86
C GLU A 469 -14.85 -7.33 6.91
N LYS A 470 -15.02 -6.00 6.81
CA LYS A 470 -14.19 -5.15 5.94
C LYS A 470 -12.74 -5.00 6.41
N LEU A 471 -12.46 -5.24 7.69
CA LEU A 471 -11.10 -5.29 8.26
C LEU A 471 -10.49 -6.71 8.29
N GLY A 472 -11.21 -7.76 7.89
CA GLY A 472 -10.76 -9.14 8.06
C GLY A 472 -10.55 -9.55 9.53
N LYS A 473 -11.11 -8.82 10.50
CA LYS A 473 -10.77 -8.91 11.93
C LYS A 473 -11.94 -9.43 12.77
N ALA A 474 -12.09 -10.76 12.76
CA ALA A 474 -13.22 -11.46 13.39
C ALA A 474 -13.38 -11.20 14.89
N SER A 475 -12.28 -11.03 15.64
CA SER A 475 -12.29 -10.94 17.11
C SER A 475 -11.45 -9.77 17.66
N GLY A 476 -11.24 -9.73 18.98
CA GLY A 476 -10.41 -8.72 19.64
C GLY A 476 -10.98 -7.29 19.65
N LYS A 477 -10.21 -6.35 20.22
CA LYS A 477 -10.53 -4.92 20.23
C LYS A 477 -10.23 -4.30 18.86
N LEU A 478 -11.03 -3.32 18.45
CA LEU A 478 -10.79 -2.50 17.25
C LEU A 478 -10.13 -1.19 17.67
N SER A 479 -9.02 -0.80 17.04
CA SER A 479 -8.39 0.52 17.28
C SER A 479 -9.05 1.64 16.47
N LEU A 480 -8.77 2.89 16.82
CA LEU A 480 -9.16 4.05 16.02
C LEU A 480 -8.46 4.07 14.65
N SER A 481 -7.17 3.67 14.58
CA SER A 481 -6.43 3.58 13.32
C SER A 481 -7.01 2.52 12.37
N GLU A 482 -7.44 1.38 12.89
CA GLU A 482 -8.10 0.32 12.11
C GLU A 482 -9.42 0.82 11.51
N ILE A 483 -10.32 1.40 12.30
CA ILE A 483 -11.60 1.88 11.74
C ILE A 483 -11.44 3.09 10.80
N GLN A 484 -10.30 3.80 10.87
CA GLN A 484 -9.93 4.85 9.93
C GLN A 484 -9.37 4.31 8.60
N SER A 485 -8.97 3.04 8.48
CA SER A 485 -8.61 2.44 7.19
C SER A 485 -9.82 2.01 6.35
N ILE A 486 -11.06 2.28 6.81
CA ILE A 486 -12.30 1.94 6.11
C ILE A 486 -12.76 3.13 5.25
N TYR A 487 -12.61 2.98 3.93
CA TYR A 487 -13.01 3.99 2.93
C TYR A 487 -14.28 3.62 2.18
N ARG A 488 -14.65 2.34 2.11
CA ARG A 488 -15.89 1.87 1.49
C ARG A 488 -16.58 0.89 2.42
N LEU A 489 -17.88 1.06 2.63
CA LEU A 489 -18.67 0.17 3.47
C LEU A 489 -20.07 -0.07 2.90
N LYS A 490 -20.51 -1.33 2.93
CA LYS A 490 -21.91 -1.71 2.74
C LYS A 490 -22.45 -2.22 4.08
N LEU A 491 -23.61 -1.71 4.48
CA LEU A 491 -24.26 -2.12 5.71
C LEU A 491 -25.23 -3.30 5.47
N PRO A 492 -25.14 -4.37 6.29
CA PRO A 492 -26.02 -5.53 6.17
C PRO A 492 -27.42 -5.24 6.72
N GLN A 493 -28.35 -6.15 6.42
CA GLN A 493 -29.68 -6.16 7.02
C GLN A 493 -29.61 -6.26 8.55
N GLY A 494 -30.57 -5.63 9.23
CA GLY A 494 -30.67 -5.65 10.70
C GLY A 494 -29.94 -4.51 11.43
N VAL A 495 -29.28 -3.58 10.72
CA VAL A 495 -28.81 -2.31 11.30
C VAL A 495 -30.01 -1.52 11.85
N LYS A 496 -29.88 -1.07 13.09
CA LYS A 496 -30.89 -0.32 13.86
C LYS A 496 -30.55 1.16 13.94
N SER A 497 -29.28 1.54 13.88
CA SER A 497 -28.84 2.93 13.91
C SER A 497 -27.55 3.18 13.15
N LEU A 498 -27.47 4.31 12.44
CA LEU A 498 -26.24 4.79 11.80
C LEU A 498 -25.30 5.54 12.78
N LYS A 499 -25.62 5.61 14.09
CA LYS A 499 -24.89 6.42 15.09
C LYS A 499 -23.37 6.23 15.03
N ASP A 500 -22.90 4.98 15.02
CA ASP A 500 -21.46 4.66 15.03
C ASP A 500 -20.76 4.88 13.68
N ILE A 501 -21.51 5.01 12.56
CA ILE A 501 -20.93 5.35 11.24
C ILE A 501 -20.24 6.72 11.28
N SER A 502 -20.68 7.63 12.16
CA SER A 502 -20.04 8.95 12.36
C SER A 502 -18.56 8.88 12.78
N ARG A 503 -18.08 7.72 13.24
CA ARG A 503 -16.68 7.43 13.59
C ARG A 503 -15.81 7.11 12.36
N LEU A 504 -16.42 6.62 11.28
CA LEU A 504 -15.76 6.20 10.04
C LEU A 504 -15.52 7.42 9.13
N THR A 505 -14.80 8.42 9.65
CA THR A 505 -14.61 9.74 9.02
C THR A 505 -13.92 9.71 7.66
N ASN A 506 -13.33 8.58 7.30
CA ASN A 506 -12.62 8.37 6.04
C ASN A 506 -13.49 7.82 4.90
N LEU A 507 -14.76 7.45 5.13
CA LEU A 507 -15.64 6.89 4.09
C LEU A 507 -15.78 7.80 2.84
N GLU A 508 -15.45 7.23 1.68
CA GLU A 508 -15.77 7.74 0.34
C GLU A 508 -17.01 7.05 -0.26
N TYR A 509 -17.32 5.82 0.17
CA TYR A 509 -18.50 5.05 -0.27
C TYR A 509 -19.30 4.53 0.93
N LEU A 510 -20.63 4.73 0.91
CA LEU A 510 -21.56 4.08 1.84
C LEU A 510 -22.81 3.56 1.12
N ASP A 511 -23.08 2.25 1.23
CA ASP A 511 -24.41 1.67 0.97
C ASP A 511 -25.13 1.35 2.27
N ALA A 512 -26.25 2.05 2.49
CA ALA A 512 -27.17 1.91 3.61
C ALA A 512 -28.64 1.90 3.12
N GLY A 513 -28.87 1.43 1.89
CA GLY A 513 -30.21 1.28 1.32
C GLY A 513 -30.95 0.04 1.84
N GLN A 514 -32.29 0.10 1.88
CA GLN A 514 -33.17 -1.00 2.30
C GLN A 514 -33.00 -1.41 3.78
N LEU A 515 -32.74 -0.45 4.68
CA LEU A 515 -32.49 -0.70 6.11
C LEU A 515 -33.55 -0.09 7.06
N GLY A 516 -34.62 0.51 6.53
CA GLY A 516 -35.68 1.14 7.32
C GLY A 516 -35.27 2.42 8.07
N ILE A 517 -34.09 2.96 7.79
CA ILE A 517 -33.49 4.11 8.52
C ILE A 517 -34.38 5.35 8.41
N LYS A 518 -34.45 6.12 9.51
CA LYS A 518 -35.14 7.41 9.59
C LYS A 518 -34.16 8.57 9.85
N ASP A 519 -33.29 8.40 10.84
CA ASP A 519 -32.26 9.38 11.19
C ASP A 519 -30.94 9.12 10.46
N ILE A 520 -30.45 10.14 9.76
CA ILE A 520 -29.15 10.16 9.07
C ILE A 520 -28.20 11.24 9.62
N THR A 521 -28.48 11.78 10.81
CA THR A 521 -27.68 12.84 11.46
C THR A 521 -26.21 12.44 11.64
N ALA A 522 -25.92 11.14 11.81
CA ALA A 522 -24.57 10.60 11.88
C ALA A 522 -23.71 10.88 10.63
N LEU A 523 -24.33 11.05 9.45
CA LEU A 523 -23.61 11.27 8.19
C LEU A 523 -23.00 12.69 8.08
N LYS A 524 -23.40 13.65 8.94
CA LYS A 524 -23.03 15.07 8.82
C LYS A 524 -21.52 15.36 8.89
N SER A 525 -20.73 14.44 9.45
CA SER A 525 -19.27 14.53 9.60
C SER A 525 -18.49 13.87 8.46
N LEU A 526 -19.14 13.06 7.62
CA LEU A 526 -18.50 12.16 6.65
C LEU A 526 -18.17 12.88 5.34
N THR A 527 -17.49 14.02 5.43
CA THR A 527 -17.24 14.95 4.32
C THR A 527 -16.36 14.40 3.20
N LYS A 528 -15.78 13.20 3.37
CA LYS A 528 -15.10 12.46 2.31
C LYS A 528 -16.06 11.72 1.35
N LEU A 529 -17.33 11.50 1.71
CA LEU A 529 -18.28 10.72 0.91
C LEU A 529 -18.46 11.25 -0.53
N ARG A 530 -18.37 10.32 -1.48
CA ARG A 530 -18.52 10.50 -2.94
C ARG A 530 -19.67 9.65 -3.49
N VAL A 531 -19.88 8.45 -2.95
CA VAL A 531 -21.05 7.61 -3.23
C VAL A 531 -21.87 7.41 -1.95
N LEU A 532 -23.18 7.65 -2.04
CA LEU A 532 -24.11 7.42 -0.93
C LEU A 532 -25.43 6.81 -1.43
N TYR A 533 -25.67 5.56 -1.06
CA TYR A 533 -26.91 4.83 -1.33
C TYR A 533 -27.77 4.76 -0.07
N LEU A 534 -28.96 5.37 -0.14
CA LEU A 534 -29.94 5.49 0.96
C LEU A 534 -31.37 5.16 0.49
N GLN A 535 -31.53 4.50 -0.65
CA GLN A 535 -32.84 4.12 -1.21
C GLN A 535 -33.65 3.20 -0.28
N ARG A 536 -35.00 3.24 -0.39
CA ARG A 536 -35.94 2.35 0.30
C ARG A 536 -35.74 2.36 1.82
N ASN A 537 -35.74 3.57 2.37
CA ASN A 537 -35.68 3.84 3.80
C ASN A 537 -36.91 4.68 4.20
N SER A 538 -36.92 5.26 5.40
CA SER A 538 -37.99 6.15 5.88
C SER A 538 -37.47 7.56 6.19
N ILE A 539 -36.49 8.02 5.41
CA ILE A 539 -35.84 9.32 5.58
C ILE A 539 -36.78 10.43 5.11
N SER A 540 -36.98 11.46 5.95
CA SER A 540 -37.77 12.65 5.64
C SER A 540 -36.94 13.93 5.67
N ASP A 541 -36.03 14.08 6.63
CA ASP A 541 -35.01 15.12 6.63
C ASP A 541 -33.70 14.65 5.98
N ILE A 542 -33.15 15.51 5.12
CA ILE A 542 -31.85 15.35 4.48
C ILE A 542 -30.91 16.53 4.75
N SER A 543 -31.21 17.36 5.76
CA SER A 543 -30.32 18.43 6.23
C SER A 543 -28.89 17.99 6.58
N PRO A 544 -28.63 16.77 7.11
CA PRO A 544 -27.26 16.30 7.36
C PRO A 544 -26.37 16.23 6.11
N LEU A 545 -26.97 16.01 4.93
CA LEU A 545 -26.23 15.87 3.67
C LEU A 545 -25.62 17.21 3.18
N LYS A 546 -26.07 18.36 3.68
CA LYS A 546 -25.74 19.71 3.16
C LYS A 546 -24.23 20.01 3.07
N LYS A 547 -23.39 19.38 3.91
CA LYS A 547 -21.94 19.58 3.94
C LYS A 547 -21.14 18.55 3.13
N LEU A 548 -21.78 17.53 2.55
CA LEU A 548 -21.11 16.42 1.85
C LEU A 548 -20.75 16.78 0.41
N THR A 549 -20.05 17.89 0.22
CA THR A 549 -19.81 18.52 -1.09
C THR A 549 -18.96 17.70 -2.05
N LYS A 550 -18.34 16.60 -1.60
CA LYS A 550 -17.67 15.60 -2.45
C LYS A 550 -18.62 14.58 -3.10
N LEU A 551 -19.91 14.54 -2.76
CA LEU A 551 -20.85 13.59 -3.35
C LEU A 551 -20.95 13.76 -4.87
N GLU A 552 -20.68 12.67 -5.58
CA GLU A 552 -20.79 12.50 -7.03
C GLU A 552 -22.01 11.61 -7.40
N VAL A 553 -22.35 10.65 -6.55
CA VAL A 553 -23.51 9.74 -6.70
C VAL A 553 -24.34 9.74 -5.41
N LEU A 554 -25.63 10.06 -5.53
CA LEU A 554 -26.57 10.05 -4.40
C LEU A 554 -27.90 9.38 -4.80
N SER A 555 -28.28 8.34 -4.07
CA SER A 555 -29.54 7.62 -4.25
C SER A 555 -30.41 7.73 -3.00
N LEU A 556 -31.60 8.32 -3.18
CA LEU A 556 -32.61 8.56 -2.15
C LEU A 556 -34.00 8.05 -2.60
N ASN A 557 -34.07 7.21 -3.64
CA ASN A 557 -35.32 6.63 -4.16
C ASN A 557 -36.14 5.94 -3.05
N GLY A 558 -37.47 6.03 -3.06
CA GLY A 558 -38.31 5.31 -2.10
C GLY A 558 -38.09 5.78 -0.67
N ASN A 559 -38.34 7.07 -0.42
CA ASN A 559 -38.20 7.71 0.89
C ASN A 559 -39.38 8.69 1.12
N GLN A 560 -39.33 9.50 2.18
CA GLN A 560 -40.40 10.39 2.59
C GLN A 560 -40.04 11.89 2.43
N ILE A 561 -39.09 12.20 1.55
CA ILE A 561 -38.50 13.53 1.39
C ILE A 561 -39.50 14.48 0.73
N VAL A 562 -39.71 15.66 1.35
CA VAL A 562 -40.58 16.73 0.83
C VAL A 562 -39.77 17.89 0.21
N SER A 563 -38.53 18.11 0.66
CA SER A 563 -37.69 19.25 0.26
C SER A 563 -36.27 18.82 -0.08
N VAL A 564 -35.76 19.29 -1.23
CA VAL A 564 -34.39 19.06 -1.70
C VAL A 564 -33.45 20.25 -1.48
N ASN A 565 -33.87 21.25 -0.68
CA ASN A 565 -33.06 22.43 -0.37
C ASN A 565 -31.64 22.12 0.18
N PRO A 566 -31.43 21.10 1.04
CA PRO A 566 -30.10 20.71 1.50
C PRO A 566 -29.12 20.28 0.40
N LEU A 567 -29.62 19.79 -0.73
CA LEU A 567 -28.78 19.33 -1.85
C LEU A 567 -28.15 20.48 -2.65
N SER A 568 -28.62 21.73 -2.48
CA SER A 568 -28.23 22.88 -3.32
C SER A 568 -26.75 23.31 -3.22
N SER A 569 -25.98 22.76 -2.29
CA SER A 569 -24.53 22.93 -2.13
C SER A 569 -23.70 21.85 -2.84
N LEU A 570 -24.30 20.72 -3.24
CA LEU A 570 -23.60 19.49 -3.65
C LEU A 570 -23.18 19.51 -5.13
N LYS A 571 -22.47 20.57 -5.53
CA LYS A 571 -22.15 20.89 -6.94
C LYS A 571 -21.44 19.78 -7.73
N ASN A 572 -20.82 18.81 -7.06
CA ASN A 572 -20.12 17.68 -7.67
C ASN A 572 -21.04 16.51 -8.07
N LEU A 573 -22.32 16.53 -7.69
CA LEU A 573 -23.27 15.48 -8.05
C LEU A 573 -23.36 15.31 -9.56
N GLN A 574 -23.06 14.09 -10.01
CA GLN A 574 -23.18 13.62 -11.39
C GLN A 574 -24.42 12.76 -11.57
N LYS A 575 -24.80 11.98 -10.54
CA LYS A 575 -25.96 11.08 -10.55
C LYS A 575 -26.82 11.32 -9.31
N LEU A 576 -28.10 11.63 -9.52
CA LEU A 576 -29.06 11.90 -8.44
C LEU A 576 -30.39 11.16 -8.67
N TYR A 577 -30.68 10.20 -7.79
CA TYR A 577 -31.90 9.40 -7.84
C TYR A 577 -32.82 9.77 -6.68
N LEU A 578 -34.01 10.30 -6.99
CA LEU A 578 -34.98 10.87 -6.05
C LEU A 578 -36.41 10.34 -6.29
N ARG A 579 -36.56 9.21 -6.97
CA ARG A 579 -37.88 8.59 -7.28
C ARG A 579 -38.68 8.29 -6.03
N GLU A 580 -39.99 8.10 -6.17
CA GLU A 580 -40.86 7.56 -5.10
C GLU A 580 -40.67 8.32 -3.77
N ASN A 581 -40.95 9.62 -3.82
CA ASN A 581 -40.79 10.58 -2.72
C ASN A 581 -41.94 11.60 -2.73
N LYS A 582 -41.94 12.56 -1.81
CA LYS A 582 -43.01 13.55 -1.60
C LYS A 582 -42.61 14.96 -2.06
N ILE A 583 -41.63 15.07 -2.96
CA ILE A 583 -41.03 16.35 -3.38
C ILE A 583 -42.04 17.15 -4.22
N LYS A 584 -42.21 18.44 -3.88
CA LYS A 584 -43.06 19.39 -4.63
C LYS A 584 -42.28 20.41 -5.48
N SER A 585 -41.04 20.72 -5.08
CA SER A 585 -40.22 21.75 -5.73
C SER A 585 -38.76 21.31 -5.84
N ILE A 586 -38.18 21.53 -7.03
CA ILE A 586 -36.79 21.19 -7.37
C ILE A 586 -35.91 22.42 -7.62
N THR A 587 -36.34 23.63 -7.23
CA THR A 587 -35.60 24.89 -7.43
C THR A 587 -34.19 24.87 -6.82
N ALA A 588 -33.97 24.04 -5.80
CA ALA A 588 -32.66 23.78 -5.20
C ALA A 588 -31.64 23.15 -6.18
N LEU A 589 -32.11 22.30 -7.09
CA LEU A 589 -31.27 21.49 -7.98
C LEU A 589 -30.64 22.32 -9.11
N LYS A 590 -31.10 23.57 -9.35
CA LYS A 590 -30.57 24.46 -10.41
C LYS A 590 -29.08 24.79 -10.27
N LYS A 591 -28.48 24.53 -9.10
CA LYS A 591 -27.05 24.72 -8.82
C LYS A 591 -26.19 23.49 -9.13
N LEU A 592 -26.80 22.34 -9.43
CA LEU A 592 -26.13 21.05 -9.64
C LEU A 592 -25.70 20.89 -11.11
N VAL A 593 -24.81 21.80 -11.54
CA VAL A 593 -24.41 21.95 -12.95
C VAL A 593 -23.66 20.74 -13.53
N ASN A 594 -23.17 19.82 -12.71
CA ASN A 594 -22.43 18.63 -13.12
C ASN A 594 -23.29 17.36 -13.28
N LEU A 595 -24.60 17.44 -13.02
CA LEU A 595 -25.51 16.30 -13.19
C LEU A 595 -25.56 15.83 -14.65
N LYS A 596 -25.55 14.50 -14.79
CA LYS A 596 -25.71 13.73 -16.03
C LYS A 596 -26.93 12.81 -15.94
N GLU A 597 -27.24 12.32 -14.74
CA GLU A 597 -28.39 11.47 -14.45
C GLU A 597 -29.26 12.13 -13.37
N LEU A 598 -30.55 12.36 -13.66
CA LEU A 598 -31.52 12.88 -12.69
C LEU A 598 -32.86 12.16 -12.82
N TYR A 599 -33.24 11.45 -11.76
CA TYR A 599 -34.45 10.62 -11.75
C TYR A 599 -35.44 11.08 -10.67
N LEU A 600 -36.66 11.42 -11.08
CA LEU A 600 -37.66 12.13 -10.28
C LEU A 600 -39.07 11.50 -10.35
N LYS A 601 -39.30 10.47 -11.17
CA LYS A 601 -40.62 9.80 -11.30
C LYS A 601 -41.19 9.36 -9.93
N GLY A 602 -42.49 9.54 -9.73
CA GLY A 602 -43.13 9.24 -8.43
C GLY A 602 -42.91 10.33 -7.39
N ASN A 603 -42.93 11.60 -7.79
CA ASN A 603 -42.97 12.78 -6.94
C ASN A 603 -44.14 13.70 -7.35
N ILE A 604 -44.39 14.74 -6.55
CA ILE A 604 -45.50 15.68 -6.71
C ILE A 604 -45.02 16.97 -7.41
N ILE A 605 -44.20 16.82 -8.47
CA ILE A 605 -43.54 17.93 -9.17
C ILE A 605 -44.35 18.34 -10.41
N SER A 606 -44.85 19.57 -10.41
CA SER A 606 -45.59 20.17 -11.54
C SER A 606 -44.72 21.02 -12.47
N ASN A 607 -43.54 21.48 -12.03
CA ASN A 607 -42.68 22.39 -12.78
C ASN A 607 -41.22 21.90 -12.82
N TYR A 608 -40.73 21.59 -14.01
CA TYR A 608 -39.36 21.11 -14.27
C TYR A 608 -38.42 22.19 -14.82
N SER A 609 -38.91 23.41 -15.08
CA SER A 609 -38.08 24.50 -15.63
C SER A 609 -36.84 24.87 -14.78
N PRO A 610 -36.80 24.71 -13.43
CA PRO A 610 -35.60 25.04 -12.66
C PRO A 610 -34.36 24.19 -12.99
N VAL A 611 -34.52 23.04 -13.67
CA VAL A 611 -33.40 22.18 -14.11
C VAL A 611 -33.16 22.24 -15.62
N LYS A 612 -33.77 23.18 -16.36
CA LYS A 612 -33.63 23.27 -17.84
C LYS A 612 -32.19 23.41 -18.32
N ALA A 613 -31.38 24.24 -17.65
CA ALA A 613 -29.94 24.39 -17.95
C ALA A 613 -29.06 23.19 -17.52
N VAL A 614 -29.66 22.18 -16.87
CA VAL A 614 -29.01 20.91 -16.51
C VAL A 614 -29.36 19.84 -17.54
N TYR A 615 -30.65 19.69 -17.89
CA TYR A 615 -31.08 18.68 -18.85
C TYR A 615 -30.84 19.05 -20.32
N SER A 616 -30.57 20.31 -20.65
CA SER A 616 -30.22 20.76 -22.01
C SER A 616 -28.79 20.39 -22.43
N LYS A 617 -28.20 19.34 -21.85
CA LYS A 617 -26.81 18.92 -22.07
C LYS A 617 -26.76 17.58 -22.81
N THR A 618 -25.89 17.50 -23.81
CA THR A 618 -25.67 16.26 -24.58
C THR A 618 -25.29 15.10 -23.65
N GLY A 619 -26.00 13.96 -23.77
CA GLY A 619 -25.77 12.79 -22.93
C GLY A 619 -26.40 12.84 -21.53
N PHE A 620 -27.30 13.80 -21.26
CA PHE A 620 -28.10 13.82 -20.03
C PHE A 620 -29.25 12.79 -20.08
N THR A 621 -29.52 12.12 -18.95
CA THR A 621 -30.54 11.06 -18.83
C THR A 621 -31.49 11.34 -17.66
N CYS A 622 -32.79 11.21 -17.91
CA CYS A 622 -33.85 11.40 -16.91
C CYS A 622 -35.11 10.56 -17.19
N ASP A 623 -36.08 10.56 -16.26
CA ASP A 623 -37.36 9.84 -16.36
C ASP A 623 -38.61 10.73 -16.27
N PHE A 624 -38.44 12.04 -16.41
CA PHE A 624 -39.52 13.01 -16.53
C PHE A 624 -39.58 13.57 -17.95
N VAL A 625 -40.79 13.95 -18.39
CA VAL A 625 -41.00 14.50 -19.74
C VAL A 625 -40.41 15.90 -19.84
N ILE A 626 -39.44 16.08 -20.73
CA ILE A 626 -38.97 17.39 -21.14
C ILE A 626 -40.05 18.06 -22.01
N LYS A 627 -40.47 19.25 -21.59
CA LYS A 627 -41.32 20.18 -22.34
C LYS A 627 -40.58 21.52 -22.51
#